data_AF-A0A0Q7Q7K8-F1
#
_entry.id   AF-A0A0Q7Q7K8-F1
#
_cell.length_a   1.000
_cell.length_b   1.000
_cell.length_c   1.000
_cell.angle_alpha   90.00
_cell.angle_beta   90.00
_cell.angle_gamma   90.00
#
_symmetry.space_group_name_H-M   'P 1'
#
loop_
_entity.id
_entity.type
_entity.pdbx_description
1 polymer ?
#
loop_
_entity_poly.entity_id
_entity_poly.type
_entity_poly.pdbx_seq_one_letter_code
_entity_poly.pdbx_strand_id
1 'polypeptide(L)'
;MTDTTSDEDPLLEQREWLNEILENVDSNNTVRQPPVAVVEALLALGLPFDIGWSEFTHDRRTEITTWSCTLATNEHFVEVSAKAQRSGRGVWTGNERTETRYASPPRVVVDVFRLDAVVALTLDIAGASDVADDPRPGQQTWNFRFADDETRDFVVDNDTTGPNAATAAFCRRLAANV
;
A
#
# COMPACT_ATOMS: atom_id res chain seq x y z
N MET A 1 43.19 11.27 -6.55
CA MET A 1 42.31 10.50 -5.65
C MET A 1 41.36 11.49 -5.00
N THR A 2 40.17 11.61 -5.56
CA THR A 2 39.00 12.17 -4.90
C THR A 2 37.84 11.33 -5.43
N ASP A 3 37.71 10.16 -4.82
CA ASP A 3 36.54 9.31 -5.00
C ASP A 3 35.38 10.12 -4.42
N THR A 4 34.53 10.63 -5.31
CA THR A 4 33.35 11.39 -4.94
C THR A 4 32.19 10.40 -4.99
N THR A 5 32.15 9.50 -4.01
CA THR A 5 30.94 8.75 -3.74
C THR A 5 29.89 9.77 -3.34
N SER A 6 28.90 9.93 -4.21
CA SER A 6 27.67 10.67 -3.94
C SER A 6 27.12 10.17 -2.60
N ASP A 7 27.20 11.00 -1.56
CA ASP A 7 26.40 10.83 -0.35
C ASP A 7 24.94 11.11 -0.78
N GLU A 8 24.30 10.12 -1.38
CA GLU A 8 22.86 10.18 -1.66
C GLU A 8 22.12 10.34 -0.33
N ASP A 9 21.26 11.37 -0.24
CA ASP A 9 20.48 11.66 0.95
C ASP A 9 19.50 10.49 1.18
N PRO A 10 19.65 9.68 2.25
CA PRO A 10 18.82 8.48 2.43
C PRO A 10 17.32 8.80 2.54
N LEU A 11 16.96 10.02 2.98
CA LEU A 11 15.58 10.47 3.02
C LEU A 11 15.03 10.82 1.64
N LEU A 12 15.90 11.27 0.73
CA LEU A 12 15.54 11.52 -0.66
C LEU A 12 15.28 10.20 -1.38
N GLU A 13 16.19 9.22 -1.23
CA GLU A 13 16.02 7.88 -1.82
C GLU A 13 14.71 7.22 -1.34
N GLN A 14 14.46 7.24 -0.04
CA GLN A 14 13.24 6.65 0.52
C GLN A 14 11.99 7.37 0.02
N ARG A 15 12.05 8.68 -0.15
CA ARG A 15 10.94 9.49 -0.70
C ARG A 15 10.69 9.15 -2.16
N GLU A 16 11.73 9.01 -2.97
CA GLU A 16 11.61 8.62 -4.38
C GLU A 16 11.02 7.22 -4.51
N TRP A 17 11.53 6.27 -3.73
CA TRP A 17 10.99 4.91 -3.68
C TRP A 17 9.51 4.89 -3.28
N LEU A 18 9.11 5.67 -2.26
CA LEU A 18 7.71 5.78 -1.84
C LEU A 18 6.82 6.36 -2.93
N ASN A 19 7.30 7.33 -3.69
CA ASN A 19 6.54 7.90 -4.81
C ASN A 19 6.41 6.90 -5.96
N GLU A 20 7.46 6.14 -6.27
CA GLU A 20 7.46 5.13 -7.33
C GLU A 20 6.55 3.94 -6.98
N ILE A 21 6.70 3.37 -5.79
CA ILE A 21 5.96 2.15 -5.41
C ILE A 21 4.47 2.42 -5.15
N LEU A 22 4.13 3.64 -4.72
CA LEU A 22 2.75 4.05 -4.45
C LEU A 22 2.15 4.85 -5.61
N GLU A 23 2.81 4.92 -6.76
CA GLU A 23 2.19 5.48 -7.96
C GLU A 23 1.00 4.63 -8.41
N ASN A 24 -0.14 5.29 -8.64
CA ASN A 24 -1.35 4.64 -9.09
C ASN A 24 -1.71 5.12 -10.49
N VAL A 25 -1.97 4.20 -11.42
CA VAL A 25 -2.49 4.52 -12.74
C VAL A 25 -4.01 4.48 -12.69
N ASP A 26 -4.66 5.63 -12.82
CA ASP A 26 -6.11 5.70 -12.80
C ASP A 26 -6.74 5.18 -14.11
N SER A 27 -8.07 5.06 -14.13
CA SER A 27 -8.82 4.55 -15.28
C SER A 27 -8.63 5.34 -16.59
N ASN A 28 -8.07 6.55 -16.53
CA ASN A 28 -7.76 7.38 -17.69
C ASN A 28 -6.28 7.26 -18.09
N ASN A 29 -5.57 6.24 -17.61
CA ASN A 29 -4.14 6.05 -17.83
C ASN A 29 -3.29 7.22 -17.31
N THR A 30 -3.79 7.94 -16.31
CA THR A 30 -3.06 9.04 -15.67
C THR A 30 -2.32 8.50 -14.46
N VAL A 31 -1.01 8.70 -14.44
CA VAL A 31 -0.16 8.39 -13.28
C VAL A 31 -0.45 9.38 -12.16
N ARG A 32 -0.73 8.88 -10.97
CA ARG A 32 -1.01 9.67 -9.77
C ARG A 32 -0.05 9.28 -8.66
N GLN A 33 0.72 10.24 -8.21
CA GLN A 33 1.56 10.10 -7.03
C GLN A 33 0.71 10.18 -5.74
N PRO A 34 1.18 9.55 -4.65
CA PRO A 34 0.57 9.75 -3.34
C PRO A 34 0.61 11.23 -2.94
N PRO A 35 -0.34 11.71 -2.11
CA PRO A 35 -0.27 13.06 -1.56
C PRO A 35 1.03 13.24 -0.76
N VAL A 36 1.64 14.41 -0.84
CA VAL A 36 2.84 14.75 -0.04
C VAL A 36 2.62 14.44 1.44
N ALA A 37 1.44 14.74 2.00
CA ALA A 37 1.12 14.44 3.39
C ALA A 37 1.18 12.93 3.75
N VAL A 38 0.88 12.04 2.80
CA VAL A 38 1.01 10.58 2.99
C VAL A 38 2.49 10.20 3.00
N VAL A 39 3.27 10.71 2.05
CA VAL A 39 4.72 10.43 1.97
C VAL A 39 5.44 10.92 3.22
N GLU A 40 5.18 12.16 3.67
CA GLU A 40 5.78 12.69 4.89
C GLU A 40 5.36 11.89 6.15
N ALA A 41 4.11 11.42 6.21
CA ALA A 41 3.67 10.57 7.31
C ALA A 41 4.42 9.23 7.33
N LEU A 42 4.67 8.63 6.17
CA LEU A 42 5.42 7.37 6.04
C LEU A 42 6.92 7.57 6.35
N LEU A 43 7.54 8.64 5.87
CA LEU A 43 8.92 8.98 6.19
C LEU A 43 9.11 9.21 7.69
N ALA A 44 8.13 9.82 8.36
CA ALA A 44 8.17 10.05 9.80
C ALA A 44 8.15 8.75 10.64
N LEU A 45 7.72 7.62 10.06
CA LEU A 45 7.81 6.32 10.72
C LEU A 45 9.25 5.78 10.78
N GLY A 46 10.12 6.21 9.85
CA GLY A 46 11.50 5.74 9.77
C GLY A 46 11.65 4.24 9.49
N LEU A 47 10.66 3.62 8.83
CA LEU A 47 10.63 2.18 8.55
C LEU A 47 11.20 1.86 7.15
N PRO A 48 11.99 0.78 7.00
CA PRO A 48 12.57 0.38 5.71
C PRO A 48 11.58 -0.45 4.89
N PHE A 49 10.59 0.22 4.30
CA PHE A 49 9.57 -0.41 3.45
C PHE A 49 10.17 -1.09 2.22
N ASP A 50 9.63 -2.25 1.87
CA ASP A 50 10.09 -3.05 0.71
C ASP A 50 8.96 -3.70 -0.08
N ILE A 51 7.73 -3.64 0.43
CA ILE A 51 6.49 -3.92 -0.30
C ILE A 51 5.59 -2.70 -0.13
N GLY A 52 4.94 -2.29 -1.22
CA GLY A 52 4.01 -1.17 -1.20
C GLY A 52 2.96 -1.32 -2.29
N TRP A 53 1.76 -0.85 -1.99
CA TRP A 53 0.70 -0.66 -2.97
C TRP A 53 -0.23 0.45 -2.53
N SER A 54 -0.85 1.14 -3.50
CA SER A 54 -1.82 2.20 -3.23
C SER A 54 -3.07 2.11 -4.12
N GLU A 55 -4.19 2.55 -3.56
CA GLU A 55 -5.41 2.87 -4.29
C GLU A 55 -5.71 4.36 -4.29
N PHE A 56 -6.40 4.76 -5.35
CA PHE A 56 -6.96 6.08 -5.50
C PHE A 56 -8.43 5.99 -5.88
N THR A 57 -9.31 6.56 -5.06
CA THR A 57 -10.74 6.70 -5.40
C THR A 57 -11.20 8.14 -5.30
N HIS A 58 -12.07 8.53 -6.23
CA HIS A 58 -12.67 9.86 -6.24
C HIS A 58 -14.18 9.78 -6.48
N ASP A 59 -14.94 10.19 -5.46
CA ASP A 59 -16.39 10.35 -5.56
C ASP A 59 -16.71 11.74 -6.15
N ARG A 60 -17.19 11.77 -7.40
CA ARG A 60 -17.58 13.01 -8.10
C ARG A 60 -18.81 13.69 -7.49
N ARG A 61 -19.65 12.98 -6.75
CA ARG A 61 -20.86 13.56 -6.15
C ARG A 61 -20.53 14.35 -4.89
N THR A 62 -19.63 13.82 -4.06
CA THR A 62 -19.21 14.45 -2.81
C THR A 62 -17.92 15.25 -2.93
N GLU A 63 -17.24 15.13 -4.07
CA GLU A 63 -15.92 15.68 -4.34
C GLU A 63 -14.83 15.17 -3.38
N ILE A 64 -15.08 14.02 -2.73
CA ILE A 64 -14.12 13.40 -1.82
C ILE A 64 -13.13 12.58 -2.65
N THR A 65 -11.86 12.71 -2.30
CA THR A 65 -10.79 11.84 -2.76
C THR A 65 -10.26 11.04 -1.58
N THR A 66 -10.14 9.74 -1.77
CA THR A 66 -9.57 8.80 -0.79
C THR A 66 -8.35 8.14 -1.39
N TRP A 67 -7.29 8.08 -0.61
CA TRP A 67 -6.10 7.28 -0.88
C TRP A 67 -6.01 6.22 0.20
N SER A 68 -5.71 5.00 -0.22
CA SER A 68 -5.31 3.93 0.69
C SER A 68 -3.95 3.43 0.24
N CYS A 69 -3.09 3.06 1.18
CA CYS A 69 -1.93 2.26 0.84
C CYS A 69 -1.65 1.21 1.90
N THR A 70 -1.06 0.13 1.43
CA THR A 70 -0.60 -0.99 2.24
C THR A 70 0.89 -1.13 2.00
N LEU A 71 1.68 -1.01 3.06
CA LEU A 71 3.13 -1.18 3.00
C LEU A 71 3.56 -2.23 4.01
N ALA A 72 4.69 -2.87 3.73
CA ALA A 72 5.29 -3.79 4.66
C ALA A 72 6.81 -3.70 4.67
N THR A 73 7.35 -4.18 5.79
CA THR A 73 8.75 -4.56 5.98
C THR A 73 8.79 -6.04 6.38
N ASN A 74 9.98 -6.56 6.73
CA ASN A 74 10.08 -7.87 7.38
C ASN A 74 9.35 -7.97 8.73
N GLU A 75 9.12 -6.84 9.41
CA GLU A 75 8.66 -6.81 10.80
C GLU A 75 7.36 -6.02 10.98
N HIS A 76 6.93 -5.25 9.98
CA HIS A 76 5.81 -4.34 10.11
C HIS A 76 4.85 -4.46 8.93
N PHE A 77 3.56 -4.40 9.21
CA PHE A 77 2.50 -4.15 8.24
C PHE A 77 1.91 -2.78 8.55
N VAL A 78 1.76 -1.96 7.52
CA VAL A 78 1.31 -0.58 7.66
C VAL A 78 0.15 -0.36 6.71
N GLU A 79 -0.98 0.02 7.28
CA GLU A 79 -2.14 0.48 6.53
C GLU A 79 -2.26 1.99 6.67
N VAL A 80 -2.43 2.68 5.55
CA VAL A 80 -2.64 4.12 5.54
C VAL A 80 -3.93 4.41 4.82
N SER A 81 -4.70 5.34 5.38
CA SER A 81 -5.80 5.97 4.66
C SER A 81 -5.67 7.48 4.75
N ALA A 82 -5.81 8.16 3.61
CA ALA A 82 -5.91 9.60 3.55
C ALA A 82 -7.20 10.01 2.86
N LYS A 83 -7.82 11.08 3.34
CA LYS A 83 -9.06 11.63 2.75
C LYS A 83 -9.01 13.14 2.68
N ALA A 84 -9.47 13.69 1.56
CA ALA A 84 -9.57 15.14 1.35
C ALA A 84 -10.78 15.49 0.47
N GLN A 85 -11.42 16.63 0.76
CA GLN A 85 -12.45 17.19 -0.11
C GLN A 85 -11.83 18.14 -1.13
N ARG A 86 -12.14 17.98 -2.41
CA ARG A 86 -11.66 18.86 -3.47
C ARG A 86 -12.35 20.23 -3.35
N SER A 87 -11.60 21.28 -3.64
CA SER A 87 -12.10 22.66 -3.65
C SER A 87 -12.87 23.04 -4.92
N GLY A 88 -13.02 22.11 -5.88
CA GLY A 88 -13.55 22.38 -7.22
C GLY A 88 -12.59 23.16 -8.14
N ARG A 89 -11.46 23.68 -7.64
CA ARG A 89 -10.42 24.33 -8.45
C ARG A 89 -9.35 23.30 -8.86
N GLY A 90 -9.13 23.17 -10.16
CA GLY A 90 -7.95 22.51 -10.73
C GLY A 90 -6.97 23.56 -11.24
N VAL A 91 -5.66 23.29 -11.17
CA VAL A 91 -4.70 24.01 -12.00
C VAL A 91 -4.61 23.25 -13.33
N TRP A 92 -4.65 23.99 -14.42
CA TRP A 92 -4.63 23.46 -15.78
C TRP A 92 -3.48 24.08 -16.54
N THR A 93 -2.76 23.25 -17.30
CA THR A 93 -1.76 23.69 -18.27
C THR A 93 -2.23 23.22 -19.64
N GLY A 94 -2.77 24.14 -20.45
CA GLY A 94 -3.50 23.76 -21.66
C GLY A 94 -4.77 22.99 -21.33
N ASN A 95 -4.94 21.80 -21.93
CA ASN A 95 -6.10 20.93 -21.72
C ASN A 95 -5.86 19.86 -20.63
N GLU A 96 -4.70 19.88 -19.99
CA GLU A 96 -4.34 18.91 -18.95
C GLU A 96 -4.45 19.52 -17.57
N ARG A 97 -5.09 18.80 -16.65
CA ARG A 97 -5.14 19.20 -15.24
C ARG A 97 -3.84 18.82 -14.57
N THR A 98 -3.04 19.82 -14.20
CA THR A 98 -1.73 19.65 -13.56
C THR A 98 -1.79 19.58 -12.05
N GLU A 99 -2.86 20.09 -11.41
CA GLU A 99 -2.99 20.06 -9.95
C GLU A 99 -4.44 19.88 -9.48
N THR A 100 -4.62 19.16 -8.37
CA THR A 100 -5.88 19.07 -7.64
C THR A 100 -5.77 19.85 -6.34
N ARG A 101 -6.55 20.93 -6.19
CA ARG A 101 -6.59 21.70 -4.95
C ARG A 101 -7.66 21.16 -4.00
N TYR A 102 -7.27 20.94 -2.76
CA TYR A 102 -8.18 20.51 -1.69
C TYR A 102 -8.67 21.70 -0.86
N ALA A 103 -9.89 21.60 -0.36
CA ALA A 103 -10.50 22.62 0.51
C ALA A 103 -9.78 22.70 1.87
N SER A 104 -9.19 21.59 2.30
CA SER A 104 -8.33 21.46 3.47
C SER A 104 -7.22 20.45 3.19
N PRO A 105 -6.11 20.47 3.95
CA PRO A 105 -5.10 19.41 3.88
C PRO A 105 -5.73 18.01 4.07
N PRO A 106 -5.22 16.97 3.39
CA PRO A 106 -5.68 15.60 3.61
C PRO A 106 -5.51 15.18 5.06
N ARG A 107 -6.54 14.54 5.62
CA ARG A 107 -6.42 13.86 6.92
C ARG A 107 -5.83 12.48 6.66
N VAL A 108 -4.63 12.23 7.17
CA VAL A 108 -3.93 10.95 7.07
C VAL A 108 -4.13 10.16 8.38
N VAL A 109 -4.46 8.89 8.26
CA VAL A 109 -4.54 7.91 9.35
C VAL A 109 -3.58 6.78 8.99
N VAL A 110 -2.74 6.40 9.95
CA VAL A 110 -1.70 5.38 9.78
C VAL A 110 -1.88 4.37 10.90
N ASP A 111 -2.12 3.12 10.52
CA ASP A 111 -2.23 1.97 11.42
C ASP A 111 -0.99 1.09 11.20
N VAL A 112 -0.21 0.87 12.26
CA VAL A 112 1.04 0.11 12.22
C VAL A 112 0.89 -1.14 13.06
N PHE A 113 1.22 -2.27 12.47
CA PHE A 113 1.12 -3.59 13.06
C PHE A 113 2.49 -4.26 13.07
N ARG A 114 2.88 -4.75 14.24
CA ARG A 114 4.17 -5.41 14.47
C ARG A 114 4.05 -6.92 14.27
N LEU A 115 5.05 -7.52 13.63
CA LEU A 115 5.00 -8.89 13.13
C LEU A 115 6.20 -9.73 13.54
N ASP A 116 6.99 -9.23 14.50
CA ASP A 116 8.30 -9.72 14.91
C ASP A 116 8.30 -11.11 15.59
N ALA A 117 7.15 -11.78 15.68
CA ALA A 117 7.05 -13.07 16.35
C ALA A 117 5.93 -13.98 15.83
N VAL A 118 5.83 -14.23 14.52
CA VAL A 118 4.92 -15.27 14.01
C VAL A 118 5.40 -16.64 14.49
N VAL A 119 4.52 -17.39 15.17
CA VAL A 119 4.82 -18.74 15.70
C VAL A 119 4.01 -19.83 15.00
N ALA A 120 2.96 -19.47 14.27
CA ALA A 120 2.19 -20.39 13.45
C ALA A 120 1.49 -19.67 12.29
N LEU A 121 1.30 -20.39 11.20
CA LEU A 121 0.52 -19.98 10.04
C LEU A 121 -0.53 -21.05 9.75
N THR A 122 -1.78 -20.62 9.53
CA THR A 122 -2.84 -21.44 8.93
C THR A 122 -3.30 -20.78 7.64
N LEU A 123 -3.48 -21.56 6.59
CA LEU A 123 -3.97 -21.09 5.29
C LEU A 123 -5.24 -21.84 4.92
N ASP A 124 -6.37 -21.12 4.91
CA ASP A 124 -7.66 -21.65 4.49
C ASP A 124 -7.95 -21.20 3.05
N ILE A 125 -8.25 -22.15 2.16
CA ILE A 125 -8.53 -21.86 0.74
C ILE A 125 -9.97 -22.29 0.42
N ALA A 126 -10.88 -21.32 0.40
CA ALA A 126 -12.30 -21.55 0.18
C ALA A 126 -12.60 -21.91 -1.28
N GLY A 127 -13.09 -23.13 -1.53
CA GLY A 127 -13.29 -23.65 -2.88
C GLY A 127 -12.07 -24.37 -3.45
N ALA A 128 -11.10 -24.72 -2.60
CA ALA A 128 -10.02 -25.62 -3.00
C ALA A 128 -10.59 -26.95 -3.52
N SER A 129 -10.07 -27.38 -4.67
CA SER A 129 -10.38 -28.64 -5.32
C SER A 129 -9.08 -29.43 -5.48
N ASP A 130 -9.15 -30.75 -5.30
CA ASP A 130 -8.05 -31.68 -5.59
C ASP A 130 -8.01 -32.07 -7.08
N VAL A 131 -8.90 -31.50 -7.90
CA VAL A 131 -8.97 -31.72 -9.34
C VAL A 131 -7.89 -30.89 -10.04
N ALA A 132 -6.95 -31.58 -10.69
CA ALA A 132 -5.78 -30.98 -11.34
C ALA A 132 -6.09 -29.90 -12.41
N ASP A 133 -7.31 -29.90 -12.95
CA ASP A 133 -7.74 -29.02 -14.04
C ASP A 133 -8.68 -27.88 -13.61
N ASP A 134 -8.84 -27.62 -12.30
CA ASP A 134 -9.50 -26.40 -11.81
C ASP A 134 -8.45 -25.39 -11.32
N PRO A 135 -7.95 -24.50 -12.20
CA PRO A 135 -6.81 -23.63 -11.91
C PRO A 135 -7.18 -22.43 -11.04
N ARG A 136 -8.41 -22.33 -10.52
CA ARG A 136 -8.80 -21.20 -9.69
C ARG A 136 -8.46 -21.55 -8.24
N PRO A 137 -7.34 -21.03 -7.67
CA PRO A 137 -7.20 -21.06 -6.23
C PRO A 137 -8.45 -20.38 -5.68
N GLY A 138 -9.07 -20.98 -4.67
CA GLY A 138 -10.16 -20.36 -3.94
C GLY A 138 -9.73 -19.08 -3.21
N GLN A 139 -10.69 -18.33 -2.67
CA GLN A 139 -10.37 -17.22 -1.75
C GLN A 139 -9.45 -17.74 -0.64
N GLN A 140 -8.33 -17.07 -0.41
CA GLN A 140 -7.33 -17.48 0.57
C GLN A 140 -7.47 -16.63 1.83
N THR A 141 -7.56 -17.27 2.99
CA THR A 141 -7.47 -16.61 4.29
C THR A 141 -6.19 -17.07 4.98
N TRP A 142 -5.27 -16.13 5.16
CA TRP A 142 -3.99 -16.34 5.84
C TRP A 142 -4.14 -15.90 7.29
N ASN A 143 -4.12 -16.86 8.22
CA ASN A 143 -4.17 -16.63 9.66
C ASN A 143 -2.75 -16.76 10.23
N PHE A 144 -2.20 -15.65 10.72
CA PHE A 144 -0.91 -15.62 11.41
C PHE A 144 -1.15 -15.51 12.91
N ARG A 145 -0.53 -16.42 13.67
CA ARG A 145 -0.52 -16.37 15.14
C ARG A 145 0.84 -15.91 15.63
N PHE A 146 0.84 -14.95 16.54
CA PHE A 146 2.03 -14.36 17.13
C PHE A 146 2.35 -14.96 18.50
N ALA A 147 3.58 -14.74 19.00
CA ALA A 147 4.05 -15.32 20.26
C ALA A 147 3.28 -14.83 21.50
N ASP A 148 2.59 -13.70 21.40
CA ASP A 148 1.68 -13.16 22.41
C ASP A 148 0.24 -13.70 22.29
N ASP A 149 0.03 -14.67 21.40
CA ASP A 149 -1.26 -15.28 21.05
C ASP A 149 -2.22 -14.30 20.33
N GLU A 150 -1.72 -13.15 19.83
CA GLU A 150 -2.46 -12.33 18.86
C GLU A 150 -2.62 -13.13 17.56
N THR A 151 -3.79 -13.03 16.94
CA THR A 151 -4.07 -13.59 15.62
C THR A 151 -4.43 -12.49 14.64
N ARG A 152 -3.85 -12.53 13.44
CA ARG A 152 -4.18 -11.61 12.35
C ARG A 152 -4.57 -12.39 11.12
N ASP A 153 -5.72 -12.02 10.56
CA ASP A 153 -6.26 -12.61 9.34
C ASP A 153 -6.05 -11.65 8.17
N PHE A 154 -5.52 -12.18 7.07
CA PHE A 154 -5.43 -11.49 5.80
C PHE A 154 -6.18 -12.29 4.74
N VAL A 155 -7.19 -11.66 4.14
CA VAL A 155 -7.96 -12.25 3.05
C VAL A 155 -7.33 -11.81 1.73
N VAL A 156 -7.07 -12.78 0.86
CA VAL A 156 -6.61 -12.60 -0.51
C VAL A 156 -7.65 -13.21 -1.43
N ASP A 157 -8.39 -12.35 -2.13
CA ASP A 157 -9.39 -12.80 -3.09
C ASP A 157 -8.76 -13.28 -4.41
N ASN A 158 -9.59 -13.92 -5.22
CA ASN A 158 -9.20 -14.44 -6.54
C ASN A 158 -9.05 -13.37 -7.61
N ASP A 159 -9.44 -12.13 -7.31
CA ASP A 159 -9.20 -11.04 -8.24
C ASP A 159 -7.71 -10.64 -8.19
N THR A 160 -7.16 -10.32 -9.35
CA THR A 160 -5.79 -9.83 -9.45
C THR A 160 -5.75 -8.30 -9.34
N THR A 161 -6.63 -7.71 -8.55
CA THR A 161 -6.54 -6.27 -8.30
C THR A 161 -5.22 -5.99 -7.57
N GLY A 162 -4.68 -4.78 -7.77
CA GLY A 162 -3.45 -4.36 -7.11
C GLY A 162 -3.41 -4.55 -5.57
N PRO A 163 -4.48 -4.24 -4.79
CA PRO A 163 -4.47 -4.45 -3.34
C PRO A 163 -4.29 -5.91 -2.96
N ASN A 164 -4.98 -6.82 -3.67
CA ASN A 164 -4.89 -8.25 -3.43
C ASN A 164 -3.51 -8.80 -3.78
N ALA A 165 -2.88 -8.31 -4.86
CA ALA A 165 -1.52 -8.72 -5.22
C ALA A 165 -0.48 -8.32 -4.15
N ALA A 166 -0.59 -7.12 -3.59
CA ALA A 166 0.31 -6.66 -2.54
C ALA A 166 0.08 -7.39 -1.21
N THR A 167 -1.19 -7.59 -0.83
CA THR A 167 -1.55 -8.40 0.34
C THR A 167 -1.04 -9.83 0.20
N ALA A 168 -1.15 -10.44 -1.00
CA ALA A 168 -0.61 -11.76 -1.29
C ALA A 168 0.91 -11.81 -1.20
N ALA A 169 1.61 -10.81 -1.76
CA ALA A 169 3.07 -10.71 -1.68
C ALA A 169 3.55 -10.59 -0.23
N PHE A 170 2.86 -9.77 0.56
CA PHE A 170 3.09 -9.64 2.00
C PHE A 170 2.86 -10.94 2.76
N CYS A 171 1.72 -11.62 2.55
CA CYS A 171 1.42 -12.89 3.22
C CYS A 171 2.48 -13.95 2.91
N ARG A 172 2.90 -14.06 1.65
CA ARG A 172 3.99 -14.97 1.24
C ARG A 172 5.31 -14.63 1.92
N ARG A 173 5.62 -13.34 2.06
CA ARG A 173 6.84 -12.89 2.75
C ARG A 173 6.83 -13.27 4.22
N LEU A 174 5.72 -13.02 4.91
CA LEU A 174 5.58 -13.43 6.31
C LEU A 174 5.67 -14.94 6.48
N ALA A 175 4.98 -15.69 5.63
CA ALA A 175 5.00 -17.14 5.67
C ALA A 175 6.41 -17.75 5.48
N ALA A 176 7.29 -17.07 4.74
CA ALA A 176 8.68 -17.49 4.57
C ALA A 176 9.54 -17.35 5.84
N ASN A 177 9.07 -16.60 6.84
CA ASN A 177 9.76 -16.35 8.11
C ASN A 177 9.25 -17.25 9.26
N VAL A 178 8.32 -18.17 8.99
CA VAL A 178 7.76 -19.16 9.94
C VAL A 178 8.51 -20.49 9.82
#